data_AF-A0A6F9CJ20-F1
#
_entry.id   AF-A0A6F9CJ20-F1
#
_cell.length_a   1.000
_cell.length_b   1.000
_cell.length_c   1.000
_cell.angle_alpha   90.00
_cell.angle_beta   90.00
_cell.angle_gamma   90.00
#
_symmetry.space_group_name_H-M   'P 1'
#
loop_
_entity.id
_entity.type
_entity.pdbx_description
1 polymer ?
#
loop_
_entity_poly.entity_id
_entity_poly.type
_entity_poly.pdbx_seq_one_letter_code
_entity_poly.pdbx_strand_id
1 'polypeptide(L)' 'MQGVSCRFKNGVPKMQDQNTLQLVHGLHQAWDLEDLVRLGGWLKACSYYAARDLMQDACIVFCPHNYLLEHEGRGGGRLG' A
#
# COMPACT_ATOMS: atom_id res chain seq x y z
N MET A 1 20.65 -13.24 -3.45
CA MET A 1 19.83 -12.06 -3.10
C MET A 1 18.62 -12.56 -2.32
N GLN A 2 18.66 -12.54 -0.99
CA GLN A 2 17.51 -12.95 -0.18
C GLN A 2 16.44 -11.89 -0.37
N GLY A 3 15.44 -12.18 -1.21
CA GLY A 3 14.34 -11.28 -1.47
C GLY A 3 13.75 -10.80 -0.15
N VAL A 4 13.75 -9.49 0.06
CA VAL A 4 13.29 -8.88 1.30
C VAL A 4 11.81 -9.23 1.45
N SER A 5 11.50 -10.23 2.28
CA SER A 5 10.14 -10.59 2.60
C SER A 5 9.71 -9.80 3.84
N CYS A 6 8.61 -9.06 3.73
CA CYS A 6 8.08 -8.33 4.88
C CYS A 6 7.55 -9.33 5.90
N ARG A 7 8.01 -9.25 7.17
CA ARG A 7 7.54 -10.09 8.28
C ARG A 7 6.02 -10.00 8.48
N PHE A 8 5.42 -8.88 8.09
CA PHE A 8 3.99 -8.60 8.25
C PHE A 8 3.15 -8.96 7.02
N LYS A 9 3.72 -9.64 6.01
CA LYS A 9 3.01 -10.10 4.81
C LYS A 9 1.81 -10.99 5.15
N ASN A 10 1.95 -11.87 6.14
CA ASN A 10 0.87 -12.78 6.55
C ASN A 10 -0.31 -12.06 7.22
N GLY A 11 -0.12 -10.81 7.68
CA GLY A 11 -1.18 -10.00 8.27
C GLY A 11 -1.97 -9.18 7.24
N VAL A 12 -1.47 -9.04 6.01
CA VAL A 12 -2.08 -8.24 4.95
C VAL A 12 -3.56 -8.60 4.69
N PRO A 13 -3.98 -9.88 4.71
CA PRO A 13 -5.38 -10.24 4.49
C PRO A 13 -6.38 -9.63 5.46
N LYS A 14 -5.92 -9.10 6.61
CA LYS A 14 -6.77 -8.46 7.63
C LYS A 14 -7.15 -7.02 7.29
N MET A 15 -6.51 -6.41 6.29
CA MET A 15 -6.72 -5.01 5.91
C MET A 15 -6.51 -4.76 4.40
N GLN A 16 -6.59 -5.80 3.57
CA GLN A 16 -6.41 -5.71 2.12
C GLN A 16 -7.67 -5.33 1.36
N ASP A 17 -8.82 -5.31 2.05
CA ASP A 17 -10.14 -5.15 1.44
C ASP A 17 -10.87 -3.95 2.04
N GLN A 18 -11.50 -3.16 1.16
CA GLN A 18 -12.18 -1.92 1.53
C GLN A 18 -13.38 -2.17 2.45
N ASN A 19 -14.09 -3.28 2.27
CA ASN A 19 -15.23 -3.65 3.09
C ASN A 19 -14.77 -3.99 4.52
N THR A 20 -13.67 -4.73 4.66
CA THR A 20 -13.03 -5.05 5.94
C THR A 20 -12.58 -3.78 6.67
N LEU A 21 -11.99 -2.82 5.96
CA LEU A 21 -11.62 -1.52 6.54
C LEU A 21 -12.83 -0.77 7.09
N GLN A 22 -13.96 -0.78 6.38
CA GLN A 22 -15.18 -0.10 6.82
C GLN A 22 -15.85 -0.85 7.97
N LEU A 23 -16.21 -2.12 7.76
CA LEU A 23 -17.03 -2.89 8.70
C LEU A 23 -16.28 -3.31 9.97
N VAL A 24 -15.00 -3.65 9.86
CA VAL A 24 -14.21 -4.20 10.98
C VAL A 24 -13.41 -3.10 11.67
N HIS A 25 -12.84 -2.17 10.89
CA HIS A 25 -11.91 -1.17 11.40
C HIS A 25 -12.50 0.25 11.46
N GLY A 26 -13.74 0.46 10.99
CA GLY A 26 -14.44 1.75 11.08
C GLY A 26 -13.91 2.85 10.16
N LEU A 27 -13.10 2.50 9.16
CA LEU A 27 -12.54 3.43 8.17
C LEU A 27 -13.57 3.75 7.07
N HIS A 28 -14.59 4.53 7.43
CA HIS A 28 -15.67 4.94 6.52
C HIS A 28 -15.33 6.13 5.62
N GLN A 29 -14.21 6.81 5.89
CA GLN A 29 -13.76 7.96 5.12
C GLN A 29 -12.53 7.63 4.26
N ALA A 30 -12.12 8.58 3.43
CA ALA A 30 -10.86 8.49 2.73
C ALA A 30 -9.73 8.26 3.74
N TRP A 31 -8.96 7.22 3.52
CA TRP A 31 -7.82 6.82 4.34
C TRP A 31 -6.53 7.26 3.65
N ASP A 32 -5.57 7.70 4.45
CA ASP A 32 -4.24 8.02 3.97
C ASP A 32 -3.21 6.95 4.38
N LEU A 33 -1.95 7.21 4.04
CA LEU A 33 -0.85 6.30 4.39
C LEU A 33 -0.67 6.17 5.91
N GLU A 34 -0.88 7.25 6.67
CA GLU A 34 -0.69 7.25 8.13
C GLU A 34 -1.75 6.40 8.82
N ASP A 35 -3.01 6.45 8.36
CA ASP A 35 -4.08 5.57 8.85
C ASP A 35 -3.74 4.09 8.64
N LEU A 36 -3.24 3.73 7.46
CA LEU A 36 -2.82 2.37 7.15
C LEU A 36 -1.59 1.93 7.96
N VAL A 37 -0.66 2.84 8.26
CA VAL A 37 0.50 2.55 9.12
C VAL A 37 0.06 2.30 10.56
N ARG A 38 -0.86 3.13 11.07
CA ARG A 38 -1.42 2.96 12.42
C ARG A 38 -2.14 1.62 12.50
N LEU A 39 -3.08 1.36 11.58
CA LEU A 39 -3.85 0.10 11.55
C LEU A 39 -2.94 -1.13 11.37
N GLY A 40 -1.97 -1.04 10.45
CA GLY A 40 -1.00 -2.11 10.20
C GLY A 40 -0.15 -2.44 11.43
N GLY A 41 0.17 -1.43 12.26
CA GLY A 41 0.83 -1.62 13.55
C GLY A 41 0.02 -2.47 14.53
N TRP A 42 -1.28 -2.18 14.67
CA TRP A 42 -2.19 -2.93 15.53
C TRP A 42 -2.41 -4.37 15.04
N LEU A 43 -2.57 -4.54 13.72
CA LEU A 43 -2.89 -5.83 13.10
C LEU A 43 -1.67 -6.70 12.82
N LYS A 44 -0.46 -6.16 13.01
CA LYS A 44 0.81 -6.75 12.54
C LYS A 44 0.73 -7.08 11.05
N ALA A 45 0.24 -6.12 10.27
CA ALA A 45 0.05 -6.21 8.82
C ALA A 45 0.91 -5.18 8.10
N CYS A 46 1.40 -5.53 6.90
CA CYS A 46 2.24 -4.63 6.12
C CYS A 46 1.37 -3.62 5.37
N SER A 47 1.43 -2.35 5.79
CA SER A 47 0.68 -1.25 5.19
C SER A 47 0.98 -1.06 3.70
N TYR A 48 2.23 -1.30 3.26
CA TYR A 48 2.60 -1.23 1.85
C TYR A 48 1.86 -2.27 0.99
N TYR A 49 1.87 -3.54 1.40
CA TYR A 49 1.17 -4.59 0.66
C TYR A 49 -0.35 -4.43 0.75
N ALA A 50 -0.87 -4.04 1.91
CA ALA A 50 -2.30 -3.74 2.07
C ALA A 50 -2.75 -2.59 1.17
N ALA A 51 -2.03 -1.46 1.16
CA ALA A 51 -2.30 -0.34 0.26
C ALA A 51 -2.28 -0.78 -1.20
N ARG A 52 -1.29 -1.58 -1.60
CA ARG A 52 -1.18 -2.09 -2.97
C ARG A 52 -2.39 -2.94 -3.37
N ASP A 53 -2.87 -3.81 -2.48
CA ASP A 53 -4.06 -4.61 -2.76
C ASP A 53 -5.32 -3.73 -2.81
N LEU A 54 -5.48 -2.80 -1.86
CA LEU A 54 -6.59 -1.82 -1.84
C LEU A 54 -6.61 -0.91 -3.07
N MET A 55 -5.45 -0.56 -3.62
CA MET A 55 -5.35 0.23 -4.85
C MET A 55 -5.97 -0.46 -6.06
N GLN A 56 -6.07 -1.79 -6.08
CA GLN A 56 -6.73 -2.53 -7.18
C GLN A 56 -8.25 -2.32 -7.17
N ASP A 57 -8.84 -2.18 -5.98
CA ASP A 57 -10.29 -1.99 -5.79
C ASP A 57 -10.69 -0.51 -5.62
N ALA A 58 -9.71 0.41 -5.49
CA ALA A 58 -9.96 1.83 -5.28
C ALA A 58 -10.45 2.53 -6.56
N CYS A 59 -11.54 3.29 -6.45
CA CYS A 59 -12.01 4.12 -7.57
C CYS A 59 -11.12 5.35 -7.80
N ILE A 60 -10.57 5.93 -6.73
CA ILE A 60 -9.76 7.16 -6.76
C ILE A 60 -8.63 7.01 -5.74
N VAL A 61 -7.40 7.29 -6.15
CA VAL A 61 -6.21 7.29 -5.29
C VAL A 61 -5.58 8.68 -5.33
N PHE A 62 -5.46 9.33 -4.17
CA PHE A 62 -4.77 10.61 -4.04
C PHE A 62 -3.30 10.36 -3.68
N CYS A 63 -2.42 10.42 -4.69
CA CYS A 63 -0.97 10.39 -4.47
C CYS A 63 -0.43 11.82 -4.44
N PRO A 64 0.23 12.28 -3.36
CA PRO A 64 1.01 13.52 -3.43
C PRO A 64 2.11 13.37 -4.49
N HIS A 65 2.51 14.49 -5.11
CA HIS A 65 3.35 14.59 -6.31
C HIS A 65 4.74 13.89 -6.29
N ASN A 66 5.06 13.11 -5.25
CA ASN A 66 6.36 12.46 -5.05
C ASN A 66 6.38 10.93 -5.27
N TYR A 67 5.23 10.26 -5.50
CA TYR A 67 5.19 8.81 -5.81
C TYR A 67 5.18 8.49 -7.31
N LEU A 68 5.11 9.51 -8.18
CA LEU A 68 5.14 9.38 -9.63
C LEU A 68 6.58 9.42 -10.21
N LEU A 69 7.60 9.73 -9.41
CA LEU A 69 8.97 9.98 -9.86
C LEU A 69 9.93 8.77 -9.82
N GLU A 70 9.45 7.57 -9.50
CA GLU A 70 10.26 6.32 -9.55
C GLU A 70 9.86 5.42 -10.74
N HIS A 71 9.40 6.02 -11.84
CA HIS A 71 9.31 5.34 -13.13
C HIS A 71 9.97 6.14 -14.27
N GLU A 72 11.03 6.88 -13.98
CA GLU A 72 11.91 7.40 -15.02
C GLU A 72 13.26 6.67 -14.97
N GLY A 73 13.38 5.64 -15.82
CA GLY A 73 14.60 5.46 -16.60
C GLY A 73 15.73 4.61 -15.99
N ARG A 74 15.53 3.30 -15.87
CA ARG A 74 16.62 2.34 -16.18
C ARG A 74 16.32 1.56 -17.46
N GLY A 75 15.85 2.27 -18.48
CA GLY A 75 15.94 1.84 -19.87
C GLY A 75 17.36 2.12 -20.35
N GLY A 76 18.14 1.07 -20.60
CA GLY A 76 19.41 1.19 -21.30
C GLY A 76 19.20 1.75 -22.71
N GLY A 77 20.02 2.72 -23.08
CA GLY A 77 20.07 3.29 -24.42
C GLY A 77 21.27 4.23 -24.54
N ARG A 78 22.24 3.81 -25.34
CA ARG A 78 23.51 4.51 -25.59
C ARG A 78 23.26 5.87 -26.25
N LEU A 79 23.97 6.88 -25.76
CA LEU A 79 24.37 8.09 -26.48
C LEU A 79 25.80 8.34 -25.97
N GLY A 80 26.86 8.48 -26.74
CA GLY A 80 27.15 8.56 -28.16
C GLY A 80 28.66 8.82 -28.22
#